data_AF-A0A943IHW8-F1
#
_entry.id   AF-A0A943IHW8-F1
#
_cell.length_a   1.000
_cell.length_b   1.000
_cell.length_c   1.000
_cell.angle_alpha   90.00
_cell.angle_beta   90.00
_cell.angle_gamma   90.00
#
_symmetry.space_group_name_H-M   'P 1'
#
loop_
_entity.id
_entity.type
_entity.pdbx_description
1 polymer ?
#
loop_
_entity_poly.entity_id
_entity_poly.type
_entity_poly.pdbx_seq_one_letter_code
_entity_poly.pdbx_strand_id
1 'polypeptide(L)'
;MDTLQAIFNNREIAVGFWVMVSGIALLFVKSARKPLKKIIILLLSKKFIAFYLVFAGFLFLVLAFLKWIGFWNINLLKDTVFWVLLVEFPIFVKTIEKAKDNRFFGNLIKENIALSVIIEFFVGFWTFSLWVEIILIPITVFFSLVYALSEREKKHHPVKKFFDRLTVLWGLIILITAIQRFAQAPEGFINIETLKSFLLPIVLLFLNLPVVYGLALYNTYEQIFIRLKGRNSEKAKMKLQVLCFSGINLAKASALRNSIPVTILHSLTAKDLKNNLNNLTQQLSLQIGDNYMKRSRYYISACIIGLLASLLGLILANSDVSFKDLVSFNFTFDIQRIKEIATYIFSTMLVFSASLLVFSIGFRKKQLEDISQIKKYALYELLSSVKRQESQLIEYPPIEDPSILYVSYVLNAFEVKKSCNKVLAAYSNLLTTQERDAVKQLQLYANSFFSDLGIHADDIKQYNVVSFSEFYNEKVRTAPQNEKINNFTYTVQRDLNKYSEQIKLFCNEFKQCY
;
A
#
# COMPACT_ATOMS: atom_id res chain seq x y z
N MET A 1 17.35 -33.86 -16.91
CA MET A 1 16.14 -33.69 -16.08
C MET A 1 16.52 -33.70 -14.61
N ASP A 2 17.36 -34.66 -14.20
CA ASP A 2 17.75 -34.91 -12.80
C ASP A 2 18.47 -33.76 -12.09
N THR A 3 19.29 -32.97 -12.80
CA THR A 3 19.98 -31.80 -12.21
C THR A 3 19.07 -30.61 -11.95
N LEU A 4 18.01 -30.43 -12.75
CA LEU A 4 17.01 -29.37 -12.55
C LEU A 4 16.03 -29.72 -11.44
N GLN A 5 15.60 -30.98 -11.37
CA GLN A 5 14.72 -31.50 -10.30
C GLN A 5 15.41 -31.56 -8.93
N ALA A 6 16.74 -31.53 -8.88
CA ALA A 6 17.49 -31.42 -7.63
C ALA A 6 17.39 -30.03 -6.96
N ILE A 7 17.04 -28.99 -7.72
CA ILE A 7 17.01 -27.59 -7.26
C ILE A 7 15.58 -27.02 -7.30
N PHE A 8 14.84 -27.33 -8.36
CA PHE A 8 13.49 -26.82 -8.60
C PHE A 8 12.45 -27.92 -8.50
N ASN A 9 11.32 -27.59 -7.89
CA ASN A 9 10.18 -28.50 -7.85
C ASN A 9 9.44 -28.53 -9.22
N ASN A 10 8.61 -29.54 -9.43
CA ASN A 10 7.94 -29.75 -10.72
C ASN A 10 7.07 -28.55 -11.15
N ARG A 11 6.50 -27.81 -10.19
CA ARG A 11 5.69 -26.62 -10.46
C ARG A 11 6.56 -25.45 -10.91
N GLU A 12 7.66 -25.18 -10.22
CA GLU A 12 8.64 -24.15 -10.58
C GLU A 12 9.17 -24.38 -12.00
N ILE A 13 9.48 -25.64 -12.35
CA ILE A 13 9.90 -26.03 -13.70
C ILE A 13 8.79 -25.76 -14.72
N ALA A 14 7.55 -26.16 -14.41
CA ALA A 14 6.41 -25.96 -15.32
C ALA A 14 6.05 -24.47 -15.49
N VAL A 15 6.15 -23.65 -14.44
CA VAL A 15 5.98 -22.19 -14.52
C VAL A 15 7.09 -21.58 -15.37
N GLY A 16 8.35 -21.97 -15.13
CA GLY A 16 9.49 -21.52 -15.92
C GLY A 16 9.33 -21.85 -17.41
N PHE A 17 8.85 -23.06 -17.74
CA PHE A 17 8.53 -23.46 -19.10
C PHE A 17 7.51 -22.52 -19.76
N TRP A 18 6.37 -22.28 -19.11
CA TRP A 18 5.32 -21.42 -19.67
C TRP A 18 5.70 -19.95 -19.74
N VAL A 19 6.48 -19.43 -18.79
CA VAL A 19 7.05 -18.07 -18.85
C VAL A 19 7.95 -17.94 -20.07
N MET A 20 8.80 -18.94 -20.35
CA MET A 20 9.68 -18.93 -21.51
C MET A 20 8.89 -18.99 -22.82
N VAL A 21 7.91 -19.90 -22.94
CA VAL A 21 7.02 -20.02 -24.10
C VAL A 21 6.25 -18.73 -24.34
N SER A 22 5.67 -18.13 -23.30
CA SER A 22 4.89 -16.89 -23.39
C SER A 22 5.78 -15.71 -23.77
N GLY A 23 6.98 -15.61 -23.20
CA GLY A 23 7.96 -14.58 -23.56
C GLY A 23 8.36 -14.66 -25.04
N ILE A 24 8.63 -15.87 -25.54
CA ILE A 24 8.92 -16.10 -26.95
C ILE A 24 7.71 -15.72 -27.83
N ALA A 25 6.50 -16.15 -27.47
CA ALA A 25 5.28 -15.81 -28.20
C ALA A 25 5.05 -14.29 -28.28
N LEU A 26 5.30 -13.55 -27.20
CA LEU A 26 5.19 -12.09 -27.16
C LEU A 26 6.14 -11.37 -28.13
N LEU A 27 7.32 -11.96 -28.42
CA LEU A 27 8.25 -11.41 -29.42
C LEU A 27 7.68 -11.52 -30.84
N PHE A 28 6.86 -12.54 -31.13
CA PHE A 28 6.25 -12.70 -32.45
C PHE A 28 5.08 -11.74 -32.68
N VAL A 29 4.36 -11.32 -31.64
CA VAL A 29 3.21 -10.41 -31.74
C VAL A 29 3.65 -8.96 -32.04
N LYS A 30 3.44 -8.48 -33.27
CA LYS A 30 3.82 -7.11 -33.71
C LYS A 30 3.30 -6.00 -32.78
N SER A 31 2.07 -6.16 -32.26
CA SER A 31 1.44 -5.19 -31.34
C SER A 31 2.16 -5.10 -29.99
N ALA A 32 2.76 -6.20 -29.52
CA ALA A 32 3.41 -6.28 -28.21
C ALA A 32 4.89 -5.82 -28.22
N ARG A 33 5.58 -5.90 -29.38
CA ARG A 33 7.01 -5.55 -29.47
C ARG A 33 7.31 -4.09 -29.12
N LYS A 34 6.48 -3.17 -29.61
CA LYS A 34 6.66 -1.72 -29.38
C LYS A 34 6.55 -1.35 -27.88
N PRO A 35 5.50 -1.75 -27.14
CA PRO A 35 5.42 -1.49 -25.71
C PRO A 35 6.50 -2.24 -24.91
N LEU A 36 6.82 -3.49 -25.25
CA LEU A 36 7.91 -4.24 -24.60
C LEU A 36 9.25 -3.52 -24.71
N LYS A 37 9.61 -3.07 -25.92
CA LYS A 37 10.86 -2.33 -26.13
C LYS A 37 10.89 -1.03 -25.32
N LYS A 38 9.77 -0.30 -25.24
CA LYS A 38 9.67 0.91 -24.40
C LYS A 38 9.84 0.60 -22.92
N ILE A 39 9.22 -0.47 -22.42
CA ILE A 39 9.32 -0.90 -21.02
C ILE A 39 10.77 -1.28 -20.68
N ILE A 40 11.43 -2.07 -21.54
CA ILE A 40 12.83 -2.47 -21.33
C ILE A 40 13.76 -1.24 -21.31
N ILE A 41 13.60 -0.30 -22.25
CA ILE A 41 14.40 0.94 -22.28
C ILE A 41 14.14 1.80 -21.01
N LEU A 42 12.91 1.84 -20.52
CA LEU A 42 12.56 2.57 -19.30
C LEU A 42 13.20 1.94 -18.05
N LEU A 43 13.10 0.61 -17.92
CA LEU A 43 13.70 -0.18 -16.84
C LEU A 43 15.23 -0.06 -16.83
N LEU A 44 15.88 0.04 -18.00
CA LEU A 44 17.33 0.24 -18.13
C LEU A 44 17.76 1.71 -18.14
N SER A 45 16.89 2.65 -17.79
CA SER A 45 17.32 4.06 -17.72
C SER A 45 18.27 4.31 -16.53
N LYS A 46 19.18 5.27 -16.68
CA LYS A 46 20.27 5.55 -15.72
C LYS A 46 19.79 5.68 -14.25
N LYS A 47 18.59 6.21 -14.03
CA LYS A 47 18.00 6.37 -12.70
C LYS A 47 17.59 5.03 -12.07
N PHE A 48 16.99 4.13 -12.86
CA PHE A 48 16.63 2.79 -12.40
C PHE A 48 17.87 1.92 -12.18
N ILE A 49 18.90 2.04 -13.04
CA ILE A 49 20.18 1.35 -12.83
C ILE A 49 20.81 1.75 -11.48
N ALA A 50 20.87 3.05 -11.18
CA ALA A 50 21.40 3.51 -9.90
C ALA A 50 20.59 2.96 -8.71
N PHE A 51 19.26 2.94 -8.82
CA PHE A 51 18.40 2.33 -7.82
C PHE A 51 18.66 0.84 -7.64
N TYR A 52 18.78 0.06 -8.72
CA TYR A 52 19.07 -1.38 -8.65
C TYR A 52 20.45 -1.66 -8.05
N LEU A 53 21.46 -0.83 -8.31
CA LEU A 53 22.78 -0.97 -7.69
C LEU A 53 22.73 -0.72 -6.18
N VAL A 54 22.02 0.33 -5.74
CA VAL A 54 21.83 0.62 -4.31
C VAL A 54 21.07 -0.52 -3.63
N PHE A 55 19.99 -1.00 -4.25
CA PHE A 55 19.23 -2.14 -3.75
C PHE A 55 20.06 -3.42 -3.68
N ALA A 56 20.80 -3.76 -4.74
CA ALA A 56 21.65 -4.96 -4.77
C ALA A 56 22.76 -4.89 -3.70
N GLY A 57 23.38 -3.72 -3.52
CA GLY A 57 24.37 -3.50 -2.46
C GLY A 57 23.78 -3.65 -1.06
N PHE A 58 22.59 -3.09 -0.82
CA PHE A 58 21.89 -3.24 0.45
C PHE A 58 21.45 -4.69 0.71
N LEU A 59 20.88 -5.36 -0.29
CA LEU A 59 20.48 -6.77 -0.20
C LEU A 59 21.69 -7.65 0.11
N PHE A 60 22.84 -7.39 -0.52
CA PHE A 60 24.08 -8.10 -0.19
C PHE A 60 24.48 -7.93 1.28
N LEU A 61 24.40 -6.71 1.83
CA LEU A 61 24.67 -6.46 3.25
C LEU A 61 23.69 -7.20 4.16
N VAL A 62 22.39 -7.21 3.82
CA VAL A 62 21.35 -7.96 4.55
C VAL A 62 21.64 -9.46 4.54
N LEU A 63 21.98 -10.03 3.37
CA LEU A 63 22.29 -11.45 3.26
C LEU A 63 23.58 -11.81 4.00
N ALA A 64 24.61 -10.96 3.95
CA ALA A 64 25.84 -11.13 4.71
C ALA A 64 25.57 -11.11 6.23
N PHE A 65 24.72 -10.18 6.70
CA PHE A 65 24.28 -10.11 8.09
C PHE A 65 23.48 -11.35 8.51
N LEU A 66 22.52 -11.80 7.69
CA LEU A 66 21.74 -13.01 7.97
C LEU A 66 22.59 -14.28 7.95
N LYS A 67 23.61 -14.35 7.09
CA LYS A 67 24.61 -15.43 7.08
C LYS A 67 25.45 -15.41 8.34
N TRP A 68 25.88 -14.22 8.79
CA TRP A 68 26.66 -14.06 10.02
C TRP A 68 25.91 -14.51 11.29
N ILE A 69 24.60 -14.29 11.35
CA ILE A 69 23.73 -14.76 12.45
C ILE A 69 23.38 -16.26 12.32
N GLY A 70 23.77 -16.91 11.23
CA GLY A 70 23.45 -18.32 10.97
C GLY A 70 22.00 -18.58 10.53
N PHE A 71 21.25 -17.52 10.19
CA PHE A 71 19.90 -17.65 9.64
C PHE A 71 19.93 -18.06 8.17
N TRP A 72 20.74 -17.39 7.35
CA TRP A 72 20.81 -17.62 5.89
C TRP A 72 21.96 -18.53 5.47
N ASN A 73 21.70 -19.46 4.54
CA ASN A 73 22.68 -20.33 3.90
C ASN A 73 22.45 -20.37 2.38
N ILE A 74 23.37 -21.03 1.65
CA ILE A 74 23.29 -21.09 0.18
C ILE A 74 22.04 -21.83 -0.33
N ASN A 75 21.46 -22.74 0.47
CA ASN A 75 20.24 -23.48 0.11
C ASN A 75 19.05 -22.52 -0.07
N LEU A 76 19.02 -21.42 0.70
CA LEU A 76 17.99 -20.38 0.64
C LEU A 76 18.21 -19.35 -0.49
N LEU A 77 19.28 -19.49 -1.29
CA LEU A 77 19.54 -18.57 -2.40
C LEU A 77 18.41 -18.58 -3.42
N LYS A 78 17.87 -19.76 -3.73
CA LYS A 78 16.74 -19.92 -4.66
C LYS A 78 15.53 -19.11 -4.17
N ASP A 79 15.16 -19.29 -2.91
CA ASP A 79 13.99 -18.66 -2.30
C ASP A 79 14.19 -17.14 -2.21
N THR A 80 15.44 -16.70 -1.95
CA THR A 80 15.82 -15.28 -1.99
C THR A 80 15.60 -14.66 -3.38
N VAL A 81 16.00 -15.36 -4.45
CA VAL A 81 15.80 -14.90 -5.84
C VAL A 81 14.32 -14.81 -6.18
N PHE A 82 13.54 -15.83 -5.81
CA PHE A 82 12.08 -15.80 -6.00
C PHE A 82 11.44 -14.65 -5.22
N TRP A 83 11.87 -14.42 -3.98
CA TRP A 83 11.36 -13.32 -3.17
C TRP A 83 11.63 -11.95 -3.80
N VAL A 84 12.86 -11.70 -4.29
CA VAL A 84 13.18 -10.45 -4.99
C VAL A 84 12.29 -10.25 -6.22
N LEU A 85 12.07 -11.32 -6.99
CA LEU A 85 11.31 -11.26 -8.23
C LEU A 85 9.80 -11.06 -8.01
N LEU A 86 9.22 -11.83 -7.09
CA LEU A 86 7.78 -11.97 -6.93
C LEU A 86 7.20 -11.09 -5.83
N VAL A 87 8.00 -10.64 -4.88
CA VAL A 87 7.56 -9.84 -3.73
C VAL A 87 8.16 -8.44 -3.79
N GLU A 88 9.49 -8.33 -3.86
CA GLU A 88 10.16 -7.03 -3.73
C GLU A 88 9.92 -6.10 -4.94
N PHE A 89 9.98 -6.60 -6.17
CA PHE A 89 9.68 -5.75 -7.33
C PHE A 89 8.25 -5.20 -7.33
N PRO A 90 7.20 -6.01 -7.10
CA PRO A 90 5.84 -5.48 -6.91
C PRO A 90 5.74 -4.45 -5.77
N ILE A 91 6.47 -4.66 -4.66
CA ILE A 91 6.55 -3.68 -3.58
C ILE A 91 7.13 -2.35 -4.07
N PHE A 92 8.21 -2.36 -4.86
CA PHE A 92 8.79 -1.13 -5.42
C PHE A 92 7.81 -0.38 -6.33
N VAL A 93 7.14 -1.09 -7.24
CA VAL A 93 6.13 -0.48 -8.14
C VAL A 93 5.02 0.14 -7.31
N LYS A 94 4.44 -0.61 -6.37
CA LYS A 94 3.37 -0.15 -5.49
C LYS A 94 3.82 1.06 -4.64
N THR A 95 5.08 1.08 -4.23
CA THR A 95 5.67 2.18 -3.44
C THR A 95 5.81 3.45 -4.28
N ILE A 96 6.29 3.35 -5.51
CA ILE A 96 6.42 4.50 -6.42
C ILE A 96 5.04 5.12 -6.71
N GLU A 97 4.00 4.29 -6.85
CA GLU A 97 2.64 4.75 -7.16
C GLU A 97 1.88 5.28 -5.94
N LYS A 98 1.95 4.57 -4.80
CA LYS A 98 1.00 4.75 -3.69
C LYS A 98 1.64 5.17 -2.37
N ALA A 99 2.97 5.22 -2.23
CA ALA A 99 3.58 5.61 -0.98
C ALA A 99 3.34 7.10 -0.67
N LYS A 100 2.48 7.35 0.32
CA LYS A 100 2.16 8.70 0.79
C LYS A 100 2.44 8.91 2.27
N ASP A 101 2.47 7.85 3.07
CA ASP A 101 2.50 7.95 4.54
C ASP A 101 2.92 6.63 5.22
N ASN A 102 2.88 6.62 6.56
CA ASN A 102 3.27 5.45 7.37
C ASN A 102 2.23 4.31 7.34
N ARG A 103 0.94 4.59 7.12
CA ARG A 103 -0.10 3.55 7.02
C ARG A 103 0.12 2.68 5.78
N PHE A 104 0.65 3.25 4.69
CA PHE A 104 1.08 2.50 3.52
C PHE A 104 2.00 1.32 3.89
N PHE A 105 3.04 1.56 4.69
CA PHE A 105 3.99 0.50 5.09
C PHE A 105 3.36 -0.55 6.00
N GLY A 106 2.44 -0.15 6.89
CA GLY A 106 1.68 -1.10 7.71
C GLY A 106 0.80 -2.03 6.86
N ASN A 107 0.10 -1.48 5.87
CA ASN A 107 -0.70 -2.25 4.92
C ASN A 107 0.19 -3.13 4.02
N LEU A 108 1.33 -2.59 3.58
CA LEU A 108 2.32 -3.31 2.79
C LEU A 108 2.81 -4.55 3.54
N ILE A 109 3.17 -4.42 4.81
CA ILE A 109 3.59 -5.54 5.65
C ILE A 109 2.46 -6.57 5.78
N LYS A 110 1.23 -6.12 6.11
CA LYS A 110 0.09 -7.01 6.30
C LYS A 110 -0.27 -7.82 5.04
N GLU A 111 -0.31 -7.16 3.89
CA GLU A 111 -0.63 -7.80 2.61
C GLU A 111 0.46 -8.77 2.16
N ASN A 112 1.74 -8.40 2.31
CA ASN A 112 2.85 -9.24 1.86
C ASN A 112 3.12 -10.42 2.78
N ILE A 113 2.85 -10.33 4.09
CA ILE A 113 2.91 -11.50 4.99
C ILE A 113 1.88 -12.53 4.56
N ALA A 114 0.62 -12.12 4.34
CA ALA A 114 -0.44 -13.05 3.90
C ALA A 114 -0.09 -13.70 2.55
N LEU A 115 0.40 -12.90 1.60
CA LEU A 115 0.78 -13.37 0.26
C LEU A 115 1.99 -14.32 0.31
N SER A 116 3.01 -14.02 1.13
CA SER A 116 4.19 -14.89 1.29
C SER A 116 3.81 -16.24 1.87
N VAL A 117 2.95 -16.27 2.90
CA VAL A 117 2.46 -17.53 3.50
C VAL A 117 1.71 -18.37 2.47
N ILE A 118 0.84 -17.75 1.67
CA ILE A 118 0.08 -18.46 0.63
C ILE A 118 1.01 -18.99 -0.46
N ILE A 119 1.95 -18.18 -0.97
CA ILE A 119 2.88 -18.60 -2.04
C ILE A 119 3.80 -19.72 -1.56
N GLU A 120 4.43 -19.58 -0.39
CA GLU A 120 5.33 -20.62 0.14
C GLU A 120 4.57 -21.94 0.30
N PHE A 121 3.35 -21.88 0.87
CA PHE A 121 2.51 -23.05 1.10
C PHE A 121 2.02 -23.71 -0.20
N PHE A 122 1.57 -22.91 -1.18
CA PHE A 122 1.10 -23.44 -2.46
C PHE A 122 2.26 -23.95 -3.30
N VAL A 123 3.25 -23.10 -3.58
CA VAL A 123 4.29 -23.35 -4.58
C VAL A 123 5.33 -24.33 -4.05
N GLY A 124 5.69 -24.27 -2.77
CA GLY A 124 6.79 -25.04 -2.19
C GLY A 124 6.41 -26.44 -1.72
N PHE A 125 5.23 -26.61 -1.10
CA PHE A 125 4.93 -27.86 -0.38
C PHE A 125 4.25 -28.94 -1.21
N TRP A 126 3.46 -28.58 -2.21
CA TRP A 126 2.68 -29.53 -3.01
C TRP A 126 2.95 -29.34 -4.48
N THR A 127 3.66 -30.28 -5.09
CA THR A 127 3.80 -30.32 -6.55
C THR A 127 3.32 -31.66 -7.09
N PHE A 128 2.57 -31.61 -8.19
CA PHE A 128 2.19 -32.80 -8.93
C PHE A 128 3.37 -33.29 -9.79
N SER A 129 3.17 -34.40 -10.51
CA SER A 129 4.13 -34.81 -11.53
C SER A 129 4.29 -33.71 -12.58
N LEU A 130 5.50 -33.58 -13.14
CA LEU A 130 5.84 -32.49 -14.06
C LEU A 130 4.84 -32.35 -15.22
N TRP A 131 4.43 -33.47 -15.82
CA TRP A 131 3.44 -33.46 -16.91
C TRP A 131 2.07 -32.91 -16.48
N VAL A 132 1.63 -33.20 -15.26
CA VAL A 132 0.37 -32.67 -14.71
C VAL A 132 0.50 -31.16 -14.46
N GLU A 133 1.60 -30.69 -13.88
CA GLU A 133 1.84 -29.26 -13.64
C GLU A 133 1.89 -28.45 -14.96
N ILE A 134 2.51 -28.99 -16.02
CA ILE A 134 2.55 -28.34 -17.34
C ILE A 134 1.15 -28.12 -17.92
N ILE A 135 0.22 -29.05 -17.72
CA ILE A 135 -1.17 -28.92 -18.18
C ILE A 135 -1.98 -28.01 -17.23
N LEU A 136 -1.72 -28.09 -15.93
CA LEU A 136 -2.46 -27.36 -14.92
C LEU A 136 -2.25 -25.84 -15.01
N ILE A 137 -1.03 -25.39 -15.34
CA ILE A 137 -0.70 -23.96 -15.39
C ILE A 137 -1.51 -23.17 -16.44
N PRO A 138 -1.62 -23.61 -17.71
CA PRO A 138 -2.50 -22.95 -18.68
C PRO A 138 -3.96 -22.91 -18.25
N ILE A 139 -4.43 -23.99 -17.61
CA ILE A 139 -5.80 -24.08 -17.10
C ILE A 139 -6.02 -23.03 -16.01
N THR A 140 -5.10 -22.88 -15.05
CA THR A 140 -5.21 -21.87 -13.99
C THR A 140 -5.11 -20.45 -14.55
N VAL A 141 -4.24 -20.21 -15.54
CA VAL A 141 -4.16 -18.92 -16.24
C VAL A 141 -5.46 -18.60 -16.98
N PHE A 142 -6.04 -19.58 -17.69
CA PHE A 142 -7.31 -19.43 -18.38
C PHE A 142 -8.45 -19.08 -17.43
N PHE A 143 -8.59 -19.83 -16.32
CA PHE A 143 -9.60 -19.53 -15.30
C PHE A 143 -9.38 -18.16 -14.65
N SER A 144 -8.14 -17.77 -14.39
CA SER A 144 -7.79 -16.45 -13.86
C SER A 144 -8.18 -15.34 -14.84
N LEU A 145 -8.00 -15.55 -16.14
CA LEU A 145 -8.39 -14.59 -17.18
C LEU A 145 -9.91 -14.48 -17.28
N VAL A 146 -10.64 -15.60 -17.29
CA VAL A 146 -12.10 -15.62 -17.30
C VAL A 146 -12.65 -14.92 -16.06
N TYR A 147 -12.08 -15.18 -14.89
CA TYR A 147 -12.42 -14.48 -13.66
C TYR A 147 -12.21 -12.96 -13.79
N ALA A 148 -11.02 -12.53 -14.24
CA ALA A 148 -10.69 -11.12 -14.43
C ALA A 148 -11.57 -10.41 -15.48
N LEU A 149 -12.01 -11.11 -16.52
CA LEU A 149 -12.95 -10.59 -17.52
C LEU A 149 -14.38 -10.52 -16.97
N SER A 150 -14.79 -11.51 -16.16
CA SER A 150 -16.12 -11.53 -15.53
C SER A 150 -16.34 -10.40 -14.53
N GLU A 151 -15.25 -9.83 -14.01
CA GLU A 151 -15.28 -8.65 -13.14
C GLU A 151 -15.55 -7.33 -13.90
N ARG A 152 -15.36 -7.30 -15.23
CA ARG A 152 -15.41 -6.05 -16.01
C ARG A 152 -16.77 -5.71 -16.60
N GLU A 153 -17.68 -6.67 -16.76
CA GLU A 153 -18.98 -6.46 -17.43
C GLU A 153 -20.17 -7.09 -16.72
N LYS A 154 -21.28 -6.32 -16.62
CA LYS A 154 -22.51 -6.68 -15.89
C LYS A 154 -23.12 -7.99 -16.33
N LYS A 155 -22.97 -8.27 -17.63
CA LYS A 155 -23.46 -9.48 -18.28
C LYS A 155 -22.86 -10.77 -17.70
N HIS A 156 -21.67 -10.71 -17.09
CA HIS A 156 -20.93 -11.88 -16.63
C HIS A 156 -20.96 -12.09 -15.10
N HIS A 157 -21.78 -11.33 -14.38
CA HIS A 157 -21.91 -11.41 -12.93
C HIS A 157 -22.20 -12.84 -12.37
N PRO A 158 -23.05 -13.69 -13.00
CA PRO A 158 -23.26 -15.07 -12.51
C PRO A 158 -21.97 -15.91 -12.53
N VAL A 159 -21.09 -15.65 -13.50
CA VAL A 159 -19.81 -16.36 -13.67
C VAL A 159 -18.84 -15.96 -12.56
N LYS A 160 -18.75 -14.66 -12.23
CA LYS A 160 -17.93 -14.17 -11.10
C LYS A 160 -18.32 -14.84 -9.77
N LYS A 161 -19.62 -14.83 -9.43
CA LYS A 161 -20.14 -15.48 -8.20
C LYS A 161 -19.89 -16.99 -8.15
N PHE A 162 -19.76 -17.65 -9.31
CA PHE A 162 -19.39 -19.06 -9.37
C PHE A 162 -17.91 -19.25 -9.02
N PHE A 163 -17.02 -18.46 -9.61
CA PHE A 163 -15.58 -18.50 -9.30
C PHE A 163 -15.26 -18.11 -7.86
N ASP A 164 -15.97 -17.12 -7.28
CA ASP A 164 -15.78 -16.74 -5.88
C ASP A 164 -16.08 -17.93 -4.94
N ARG A 165 -17.21 -18.61 -5.16
CA ARG A 165 -17.58 -19.81 -4.40
C ARG A 165 -16.59 -20.95 -4.60
N LEU A 166 -16.13 -21.16 -5.84
CA LEU A 166 -15.15 -22.17 -6.17
C LEU A 166 -13.81 -21.91 -5.46
N THR A 167 -13.36 -20.65 -5.42
CA THR A 167 -12.12 -20.24 -4.76
C THR A 167 -12.20 -20.46 -3.24
N VAL A 168 -13.33 -20.15 -2.61
CA VAL A 168 -13.55 -20.41 -1.18
C VAL A 168 -13.53 -21.91 -0.89
N LEU A 169 -14.20 -22.73 -1.71
CA LEU A 169 -14.20 -24.19 -1.59
C LEU A 169 -12.79 -24.77 -1.73
N TRP A 170 -12.04 -24.32 -2.74
CA TRP A 170 -10.64 -24.73 -2.93
C TRP A 170 -9.76 -24.34 -1.75
N GLY A 171 -9.90 -23.12 -1.23
CA GLY A 171 -9.16 -22.68 -0.04
C GLY A 171 -9.45 -23.55 1.19
N LEU A 172 -10.71 -23.96 1.38
CA LEU A 172 -11.14 -24.88 2.44
C LEU A 172 -10.54 -26.28 2.28
N ILE A 173 -10.57 -26.85 1.07
CA ILE A 173 -9.96 -28.15 0.77
C ILE A 173 -8.48 -28.13 1.15
N ILE A 174 -7.76 -27.09 0.73
CA ILE A 174 -6.33 -26.95 0.99
C ILE A 174 -6.05 -26.85 2.48
N LEU A 175 -6.83 -26.06 3.22
CA LEU A 175 -6.71 -25.96 4.68
C LEU A 175 -6.93 -27.31 5.37
N ILE A 176 -7.97 -28.05 4.99
CA ILE A 176 -8.26 -29.37 5.57
C ILE A 176 -7.12 -30.36 5.26
N THR A 177 -6.64 -30.37 4.03
CA THR A 177 -5.55 -31.27 3.59
C THR A 177 -4.24 -30.92 4.30
N ALA A 178 -3.96 -29.63 4.50
CA ALA A 178 -2.82 -29.13 5.26
C ALA A 178 -2.87 -29.64 6.71
N ILE A 179 -4.02 -29.50 7.38
CA ILE A 179 -4.22 -29.93 8.77
C ILE A 179 -4.07 -31.46 8.88
N GLN A 180 -4.68 -32.23 7.97
CA GLN A 180 -4.59 -33.69 7.97
C GLN A 180 -3.15 -34.18 7.82
N ARG A 181 -2.37 -33.56 6.93
CA ARG A 181 -0.99 -33.95 6.65
C ARG A 181 -0.01 -33.50 7.74
N PHE A 182 -0.25 -32.34 8.32
CA PHE A 182 0.44 -31.90 9.55
C PHE A 182 0.22 -32.88 10.70
N ALA A 183 -1.01 -33.40 10.86
CA ALA A 183 -1.32 -34.40 11.89
C ALA A 183 -0.69 -35.78 11.63
N GLN A 184 -0.50 -36.17 10.37
CA GLN A 184 0.03 -37.49 10.01
C GLN A 184 1.57 -37.55 9.98
N ALA A 185 2.27 -36.45 9.68
CA ALA A 185 3.72 -36.43 9.54
C ALA A 185 4.33 -35.09 10.03
N PRO A 186 4.34 -34.85 11.36
CA PRO A 186 4.85 -33.59 11.93
C PRO A 186 6.37 -33.41 11.74
N GLU A 187 7.14 -34.49 11.62
CA GLU A 187 8.60 -34.45 11.50
C GLU A 187 9.09 -33.77 10.20
N GLY A 188 8.30 -33.82 9.12
CA GLY A 188 8.58 -33.10 7.87
C GLY A 188 8.25 -31.61 7.92
N PHE A 189 7.39 -31.19 8.87
CA PHE A 189 6.98 -29.79 9.07
C PHE A 189 7.88 -29.05 10.07
N ILE A 190 8.42 -29.75 11.07
CA ILE A 190 9.27 -29.18 12.13
C ILE A 190 10.75 -29.43 11.80
N ASN A 191 11.18 -29.04 10.60
CA ASN A 191 12.60 -28.94 10.26
C ASN A 191 13.03 -27.46 10.31
N ILE A 192 14.18 -27.19 10.93
CA ILE A 192 14.77 -25.86 11.02
C ILE A 192 14.97 -25.24 9.63
N GLU A 193 15.30 -26.05 8.62
CA GLU A 193 15.48 -25.55 7.24
C GLU A 193 14.15 -25.11 6.61
N THR A 194 13.08 -25.89 6.78
CA THR A 194 11.73 -25.54 6.33
C THR A 194 11.20 -24.30 7.04
N LEU A 195 11.47 -24.16 8.34
CA LEU A 195 11.11 -22.97 9.12
C LEU A 195 11.88 -21.74 8.64
N LYS A 196 13.18 -21.88 8.31
CA LYS A 196 13.98 -20.80 7.75
C LYS A 196 13.47 -20.37 6.38
N SER A 197 13.13 -21.30 5.47
CA SER A 197 12.52 -20.99 4.17
C SER A 197 11.22 -20.21 4.35
N PHE A 198 10.33 -20.70 5.22
CA PHE A 198 9.04 -20.06 5.49
C PHE A 198 9.16 -18.65 6.09
N LEU A 199 10.13 -18.44 6.99
CA LEU A 199 10.34 -17.13 7.63
C LEU A 199 11.17 -16.17 6.77
N LEU A 200 11.94 -16.67 5.81
CA LEU A 200 12.85 -15.86 4.99
C LEU A 200 12.12 -14.69 4.29
N PRO A 201 10.98 -14.88 3.61
CA PRO A 201 10.23 -13.78 3.00
C PRO A 201 9.86 -12.68 3.99
N ILE A 202 9.48 -13.05 5.22
CA ILE A 202 9.05 -12.13 6.27
C ILE A 202 10.26 -11.35 6.79
N VAL A 203 11.36 -12.05 7.09
CA VAL A 203 12.61 -11.43 7.57
C VAL A 203 13.18 -10.48 6.52
N LEU A 204 13.25 -10.89 5.25
CA LEU A 204 13.71 -10.04 4.15
C LEU A 204 12.82 -8.81 3.96
N LEU A 205 11.49 -8.96 4.06
CA LEU A 205 10.55 -7.82 3.99
C LEU A 205 10.82 -6.78 5.09
N PHE A 206 11.00 -7.22 6.33
CA PHE A 206 11.30 -6.30 7.44
C PHE A 206 12.66 -5.63 7.28
N LEU A 207 13.69 -6.37 6.87
CA LEU A 207 15.04 -5.84 6.69
C LEU A 207 15.18 -4.93 5.47
N ASN A 208 14.38 -5.12 4.42
CA ASN A 208 14.37 -4.27 3.22
C ASN A 208 13.42 -3.06 3.33
N LEU A 209 12.57 -2.98 4.36
CA LEU A 209 11.69 -1.84 4.61
C LEU A 209 12.41 -0.46 4.58
N PRO A 210 13.65 -0.30 5.10
CA PRO A 210 14.42 0.94 4.98
C PRO A 210 14.67 1.36 3.53
N VAL A 211 14.97 0.43 2.62
CA VAL A 211 15.18 0.73 1.19
C VAL A 211 13.87 1.14 0.54
N VAL A 212 12.78 0.43 0.82
CA VAL A 212 11.43 0.78 0.34
C VAL A 212 11.04 2.18 0.83
N TYR A 213 11.31 2.51 2.09
CA TYR A 213 11.08 3.83 2.65
C TYR A 213 11.94 4.91 1.98
N GLY A 214 13.23 4.63 1.77
CA GLY A 214 14.15 5.51 1.04
C GLY A 214 13.68 5.80 -0.38
N LEU A 215 13.17 4.78 -1.09
CA LEU A 215 12.58 4.92 -2.42
C LEU A 215 11.35 5.84 -2.42
N ALA A 216 10.43 5.66 -1.47
CA ALA A 216 9.26 6.52 -1.31
C ALA A 216 9.65 7.99 -1.09
N LEU A 217 10.66 8.21 -0.25
CA LEU A 217 11.17 9.54 0.06
C LEU A 217 11.85 10.17 -1.16
N TYR A 218 12.72 9.43 -1.85
CA TYR A 218 13.40 9.86 -3.08
C TYR A 218 12.39 10.28 -4.16
N ASN A 219 11.40 9.42 -4.45
CA ASN A 219 10.35 9.70 -5.43
C ASN A 219 9.55 10.97 -5.06
N THR A 220 9.22 11.13 -3.78
CA THR A 220 8.51 12.34 -3.30
C THR A 220 9.34 13.60 -3.52
N TYR A 221 10.64 13.57 -3.22
CA TYR A 221 11.54 14.69 -3.48
C TYR A 221 11.73 14.98 -4.96
N GLU A 222 11.89 13.95 -5.79
CA GLU A 222 12.03 14.12 -7.24
C GLU A 222 10.81 14.84 -7.83
N GLN A 223 9.60 14.43 -7.44
CA GLN A 223 8.35 15.07 -7.86
C GLN A 223 8.22 16.53 -7.39
N ILE A 224 8.79 16.87 -6.23
CA ILE A 224 8.87 18.25 -5.73
C ILE A 224 9.90 19.05 -6.56
N PHE A 225 11.10 18.50 -6.75
CA PHE A 225 12.22 19.20 -7.38
C PHE A 225 12.00 19.47 -8.86
N ILE A 226 11.31 18.60 -9.58
CA ILE A 226 10.94 18.82 -10.99
C ILE A 226 10.04 20.06 -11.15
N ARG A 227 9.25 20.39 -10.13
CA ARG A 227 8.29 21.51 -10.16
C ARG A 227 8.84 22.83 -9.64
N LEU A 228 10.09 22.86 -9.16
CA LEU A 228 10.76 24.10 -8.71
C LEU A 228 11.01 25.04 -9.91
N LYS A 229 10.54 26.29 -9.77
CA LYS A 229 10.81 27.38 -10.71
C LYS A 229 11.97 28.26 -10.20
N GLY A 230 12.60 29.03 -11.10
CA GLY A 230 13.70 29.96 -10.74
C GLY A 230 15.06 29.63 -11.37
N ARG A 231 16.07 30.46 -11.06
CA ARG A 231 17.45 30.33 -11.57
C ARG A 231 18.15 29.11 -10.96
N ASN A 232 19.13 28.54 -11.67
CA ASN A 232 19.84 27.33 -11.22
C ASN A 232 20.56 27.50 -9.86
N SER A 233 21.13 28.68 -9.58
CA SER A 233 21.78 28.99 -8.30
C SER A 233 20.79 29.01 -7.13
N GLU A 234 19.59 29.55 -7.34
CA GLU A 234 18.51 29.57 -6.33
C GLU A 234 17.86 28.20 -6.17
N LYS A 235 17.72 27.43 -7.26
CA LYS A 235 17.19 26.05 -7.21
C LYS A 235 18.01 25.14 -6.29
N ALA A 236 19.34 25.28 -6.26
CA ALA A 236 20.19 24.51 -5.35
C ALA A 236 19.87 24.82 -3.87
N LYS A 237 19.73 26.12 -3.53
CA LYS A 237 19.35 26.57 -2.18
C LYS A 237 17.94 26.12 -1.81
N MET A 238 16.99 26.21 -2.75
CA MET A 238 15.61 25.75 -2.55
C MET A 238 15.54 24.25 -2.29
N LYS A 239 16.29 23.42 -3.04
CA LYS A 239 16.38 21.97 -2.79
C LYS A 239 16.86 21.68 -1.38
N LEU A 240 17.90 22.39 -0.93
CA LEU A 240 18.42 22.25 0.43
C LEU A 240 17.37 22.63 1.48
N GLN A 241 16.64 23.74 1.29
CA GLN A 241 15.57 24.14 2.21
C GLN A 241 14.44 23.10 2.30
N VAL A 242 14.05 22.52 1.15
CA VAL A 242 13.05 21.45 1.11
C VAL A 242 13.55 20.22 1.88
N LEU A 243 14.81 19.83 1.70
CA LEU A 243 15.45 18.75 2.44
C LEU A 243 15.52 19.05 3.94
N CYS A 244 15.93 20.25 4.35
CA CYS A 244 15.96 20.64 5.76
C CYS A 244 14.57 20.67 6.40
N PHE A 245 13.55 21.10 5.64
CA PHE A 245 12.17 21.18 6.14
C PHE A 245 11.56 19.81 6.44
N SER A 246 11.73 18.86 5.51
CA SER A 246 11.08 17.56 5.56
C SER A 246 11.98 16.44 6.08
N GLY A 247 13.30 16.52 5.89
CA GLY A 247 14.29 15.56 6.35
C GLY A 247 13.97 14.13 5.92
N ILE A 248 14.04 13.18 6.85
CA ILE A 248 13.70 11.78 6.58
C ILE A 248 12.19 11.54 6.80
N ASN A 249 11.39 12.58 7.12
CA ASN A 249 9.98 12.41 7.44
C ASN A 249 9.12 12.43 6.18
N LEU A 250 8.70 11.23 5.74
CA LEU A 250 7.88 11.04 4.55
C LEU A 250 6.53 11.76 4.65
N ALA A 251 5.92 11.82 5.84
CA ALA A 251 4.64 12.52 6.02
C ALA A 251 4.79 14.03 5.76
N LYS A 252 5.88 14.65 6.23
CA LYS A 252 6.18 16.06 5.93
C LYS A 252 6.49 16.28 4.45
N ALA A 253 7.28 15.40 3.84
CA ALA A 253 7.59 15.48 2.41
C ALA A 253 6.33 15.33 1.54
N SER A 254 5.44 14.41 1.91
CA SER A 254 4.15 14.16 1.26
C SER A 254 3.19 15.34 1.43
N ALA A 255 3.12 15.94 2.62
CA ALA A 255 2.33 17.15 2.86
C ALA A 255 2.80 18.33 2.00
N LEU A 256 4.13 18.50 1.85
CA LEU A 256 4.70 19.49 0.95
C LEU A 256 4.38 19.19 -0.52
N ARG A 257 4.48 17.93 -0.94
CA ARG A 257 4.10 17.51 -2.30
C ARG A 257 2.65 17.87 -2.61
N ASN A 258 1.74 17.67 -1.66
CA ASN A 258 0.33 17.98 -1.84
C ASN A 258 0.02 19.48 -1.82
N SER A 259 0.88 20.31 -1.21
CA SER A 259 0.75 21.77 -1.17
C SER A 259 1.60 22.50 -2.21
N ILE A 260 2.17 21.79 -3.19
CA ILE A 260 2.97 22.34 -4.30
C ILE A 260 2.31 23.55 -4.98
N PRO A 261 0.99 23.54 -5.30
CA PRO A 261 0.37 24.67 -5.96
C PRO A 261 0.47 25.97 -5.16
N VAL A 262 0.36 25.90 -3.84
CA VAL A 262 0.34 27.06 -2.95
C VAL A 262 1.76 27.46 -2.50
N THR A 263 2.66 26.49 -2.39
CA THR A 263 4.02 26.73 -1.85
C THR A 263 5.06 26.88 -2.95
N ILE A 264 5.21 25.88 -3.81
CA ILE A 264 6.35 25.75 -4.72
C ILE A 264 6.15 26.51 -6.02
N LEU A 265 4.93 26.52 -6.59
CA LEU A 265 4.68 27.19 -7.86
C LEU A 265 4.80 28.73 -7.77
N HIS A 266 4.58 29.29 -6.58
CA HIS A 266 4.63 30.74 -6.32
C HIS A 266 5.99 31.23 -5.83
N SER A 267 6.94 30.34 -5.54
CA SER A 267 8.27 30.73 -5.04
C SER A 267 9.31 30.79 -6.15
N LEU A 268 9.87 31.99 -6.38
CA LEU A 268 10.94 32.22 -7.35
C LEU A 268 12.32 32.35 -6.69
N THR A 269 12.36 32.66 -5.38
CA THR A 269 13.60 32.74 -4.59
C THR A 269 13.57 31.81 -3.38
N ALA A 270 14.74 31.46 -2.85
CA ALA A 270 14.86 30.67 -1.63
C ALA A 270 14.24 31.38 -0.39
N LYS A 271 14.14 32.72 -0.40
CA LYS A 271 13.50 33.46 0.69
C LYS A 271 11.97 33.28 0.66
N ASP A 272 11.37 33.39 -0.52
CA ASP A 272 9.92 33.18 -0.71
C ASP A 272 9.52 31.76 -0.34
N LEU A 273 10.33 30.78 -0.76
CA LEU A 273 10.09 29.37 -0.43
C LEU A 273 10.14 29.15 1.09
N LYS A 274 11.12 29.72 1.79
CA LYS A 274 11.21 29.62 3.25
C LYS A 274 9.98 30.18 3.96
N ASN A 275 9.47 31.34 3.51
CA ASN A 275 8.26 31.93 4.09
C ASN A 275 7.03 31.03 3.84
N ASN A 276 6.87 30.50 2.63
CA ASN A 276 5.78 29.59 2.30
C ASN A 276 5.86 28.27 3.08
N LEU A 277 7.06 27.74 3.29
CA LEU A 277 7.29 26.55 4.13
C LEU A 277 6.95 26.83 5.60
N ASN A 278 7.26 28.01 6.12
CA ASN A 278 6.87 28.40 7.48
C ASN A 278 5.34 28.51 7.62
N ASN A 279 4.66 29.14 6.65
CA ASN A 279 3.20 29.21 6.64
C ASN A 279 2.57 27.81 6.57
N LEU A 280 3.12 26.92 5.75
CA LEU A 280 2.69 25.52 5.70
C LEU A 280 2.92 24.81 7.05
N THR A 281 4.04 25.07 7.72
CA THR A 281 4.35 24.54 9.05
C THR A 281 3.28 24.96 10.06
N GLN A 282 2.91 26.25 10.05
CA GLN A 282 1.88 26.79 10.91
C GLN A 282 0.52 26.11 10.62
N GLN A 283 0.14 25.97 9.35
CA GLN A 283 -1.10 25.27 8.97
C GLN A 283 -1.11 23.80 9.39
N LEU A 284 0.02 23.09 9.29
CA LEU A 284 0.15 21.70 9.75
C LEU A 284 0.13 21.60 11.28
N SER A 285 0.65 22.61 11.99
CA SER A 285 0.62 22.67 13.46
C SER A 285 -0.79 22.88 14.03
N LEU A 286 -1.67 23.54 13.26
CA LEU A 286 -3.06 23.77 13.64
C LEU A 286 -3.98 22.57 13.35
N GLN A 287 -3.47 21.52 12.69
CA GLN A 287 -4.24 20.30 12.42
C GLN A 287 -4.33 19.43 13.68
N ILE A 288 -5.50 19.45 14.30
CA ILE A 288 -5.85 18.67 15.47
C ILE A 288 -5.75 17.17 15.16
N GLY A 289 -6.20 16.73 13.97
CA GLY A 289 -6.24 15.31 13.59
C GLY A 289 -4.87 14.60 13.70
N ASP A 290 -3.83 15.17 13.08
CA ASP A 290 -2.48 14.55 13.07
C ASP A 290 -1.69 14.85 14.36
N ASN A 291 -1.90 16.01 15.00
CA ASN A 291 -1.14 16.42 16.19
C ASN A 291 -1.65 15.80 17.50
N TYR A 292 -2.94 15.54 17.63
CA TYR A 292 -3.53 15.01 18.86
C TYR A 292 -2.97 13.62 19.23
N MET A 293 -2.64 12.79 18.22
CA MET A 293 -2.04 11.47 18.42
C MET A 293 -0.52 11.46 18.63
N LYS A 294 0.16 12.61 18.49
CA LYS A 294 1.63 12.68 18.49
C LYS A 294 2.23 12.20 19.82
N ARG A 295 1.64 12.63 20.94
CA ARG A 295 2.09 12.29 22.30
C ARG A 295 1.95 10.80 22.62
N SER A 296 0.81 10.21 22.26
CA SER A 296 0.59 8.77 22.42
C SER A 296 1.55 7.92 21.57
N ARG A 297 1.77 8.29 20.30
CA ARG A 297 2.75 7.59 19.44
C ARG A 297 4.17 7.66 19.99
N TYR A 298 4.55 8.80 20.57
CA TYR A 298 5.84 8.97 21.23
C TYR A 298 6.00 8.01 22.41
N TYR A 299 5.00 7.92 23.30
CA TYR A 299 5.06 7.00 24.44
C TYR A 299 5.17 5.52 24.04
N ILE A 300 4.39 5.08 23.06
CA ILE A 300 4.49 3.71 22.54
C ILE A 300 5.89 3.46 21.95
N SER A 301 6.41 4.40 21.16
CA SER A 301 7.73 4.25 20.53
C SER A 301 8.84 4.19 21.58
N ALA A 302 8.78 5.05 22.61
CA ALA A 302 9.72 5.04 23.72
C ALA A 302 9.69 3.71 24.49
N CYS A 303 8.50 3.13 24.72
CA CYS A 303 8.39 1.84 25.40
C CYS A 303 8.93 0.68 24.55
N ILE A 304 8.69 0.68 23.23
CA ILE A 304 9.23 -0.34 22.31
C ILE A 304 10.76 -0.27 22.30
N ILE A 305 11.33 0.94 22.22
CA ILE A 305 12.79 1.14 22.29
C ILE A 305 13.33 0.66 23.63
N GLY A 306 12.66 0.96 24.75
CA GLY A 306 13.02 0.46 26.07
C GLY A 306 12.99 -1.07 26.18
N LEU A 307 11.99 -1.73 25.57
CA LEU A 307 11.91 -3.19 25.49
C LEU A 307 13.04 -3.78 24.66
N LEU A 308 13.34 -3.21 23.50
CA LEU A 308 14.44 -3.68 22.65
C LEU A 308 15.80 -3.49 23.35
N ALA A 309 16.01 -2.33 23.99
CA ALA A 309 17.22 -2.04 24.73
C ALA A 309 17.41 -2.97 25.94
N SER A 310 16.33 -3.28 26.67
CA SER A 310 16.38 -4.23 27.80
C SER A 310 16.59 -5.67 27.34
N LEU A 311 15.97 -6.10 26.24
CA LEU A 311 16.21 -7.42 25.64
C LEU A 311 17.66 -7.56 25.15
N LEU A 312 18.18 -6.56 24.43
CA LEU A 312 19.59 -6.53 24.02
C LEU A 312 20.54 -6.51 25.21
N GLY A 313 20.21 -5.74 26.26
CA GLY A 313 20.96 -5.70 27.51
C GLY A 313 20.99 -7.04 28.23
N LEU A 314 19.88 -7.79 28.26
CA LEU A 314 19.82 -9.14 28.83
C LEU A 314 20.65 -10.14 28.02
N ILE A 315 20.60 -10.06 26.68
CA ILE A 315 21.39 -10.92 25.79
C ILE A 315 22.89 -10.65 26.00
N LEU A 316 23.29 -9.38 26.07
CA LEU A 316 24.67 -8.95 26.31
C LEU A 316 25.16 -9.31 27.73
N ALA A 317 24.30 -9.20 28.74
CA ALA A 317 24.65 -9.55 30.11
C ALA A 317 24.82 -11.07 30.30
N ASN A 318 24.05 -11.90 29.60
CA ASN A 318 24.06 -13.35 29.79
C ASN A 318 24.93 -14.14 28.81
N SER A 319 25.44 -13.53 27.75
CA SER A 319 26.39 -14.18 26.85
C SER A 319 27.76 -14.36 27.52
N ASP A 320 28.23 -15.60 27.67
CA ASP A 320 29.63 -15.88 28.01
C ASP A 320 30.50 -15.44 26.80
N VAL A 321 31.33 -14.42 27.01
CA VAL A 321 31.57 -13.27 26.10
C VAL A 321 32.21 -13.54 24.72
N SER A 322 31.77 -12.79 23.68
CA SER A 322 32.63 -12.13 22.66
C SER A 322 31.88 -11.08 21.78
N PHE A 323 32.30 -9.80 21.80
CA PHE A 323 32.04 -8.79 20.74
C PHE A 323 33.32 -8.08 20.20
N LYS A 324 34.58 -8.54 20.25
CA LYS A 324 35.17 -9.82 20.68
C LYS A 324 35.91 -9.71 22.02
N ASP A 325 36.47 -8.56 22.35
CA ASP A 325 36.82 -8.17 23.72
C ASP A 325 36.79 -6.66 23.73
N LEU A 326 35.72 -6.07 24.24
CA LEU A 326 35.40 -4.63 24.29
C LEU A 326 35.21 -3.81 22.99
N VAL A 327 35.88 -4.09 21.86
CA VAL A 327 36.58 -3.00 21.14
C VAL A 327 37.80 -2.48 21.99
N SER A 328 38.27 -3.34 22.91
CA SER A 328 39.42 -3.36 23.84
C SER A 328 39.82 -2.17 24.73
N PHE A 329 38.92 -1.44 25.38
CA PHE A 329 39.31 -0.60 26.55
C PHE A 329 39.21 -1.34 27.89
N ASN A 330 40.28 -2.08 28.22
CA ASN A 330 40.47 -2.90 29.43
C ASN A 330 39.85 -2.31 30.70
N PHE A 331 38.90 -3.05 31.30
CA PHE A 331 38.47 -2.83 32.67
C PHE A 331 38.44 -4.15 33.44
N THR A 332 39.26 -4.23 34.47
CA THR A 332 39.24 -5.30 35.47
C THR A 332 38.22 -4.94 36.55
N PHE A 333 37.01 -5.48 36.46
CA PHE A 333 36.05 -5.46 37.56
C PHE A 333 35.36 -6.81 37.70
N ASP A 334 35.02 -7.16 38.93
CA ASP A 334 34.54 -8.45 39.42
C ASP A 334 33.29 -8.95 38.64
N ILE A 335 33.50 -9.89 37.71
CA ILE A 335 32.63 -10.20 36.56
C ILE A 335 31.26 -10.77 36.98
N GLN A 336 31.19 -11.51 38.07
CA GLN A 336 29.99 -12.27 38.44
C GLN A 336 28.90 -11.39 39.07
N ARG A 337 29.29 -10.46 39.96
CA ARG A 337 28.35 -9.56 40.64
C ARG A 337 27.78 -8.49 39.69
N ILE A 338 28.57 -8.06 38.70
CA ILE A 338 28.12 -7.12 37.66
C ILE A 338 27.13 -7.81 36.71
N LYS A 339 27.35 -9.07 36.35
CA LYS A 339 26.42 -9.88 35.54
C LYS A 339 25.05 -10.00 36.22
N GLU A 340 25.04 -10.29 37.52
CA GLU A 340 23.81 -10.35 38.31
C GLU A 340 23.10 -8.99 38.40
N ILE A 341 23.81 -7.92 38.77
CA ILE A 341 23.23 -6.57 38.88
C ILE A 341 22.68 -6.09 37.52
N ALA A 342 23.41 -6.31 36.42
CA ALA A 342 22.95 -5.95 35.08
C ALA A 342 21.70 -6.74 34.68
N THR A 343 21.65 -8.04 34.97
CA THR A 343 20.49 -8.89 34.69
C THR A 343 19.26 -8.44 35.50
N TYR A 344 19.44 -8.05 36.77
CA TYR A 344 18.35 -7.49 37.58
C TYR A 344 17.87 -6.13 37.05
N ILE A 345 18.77 -5.24 36.63
CA ILE A 345 18.43 -3.94 36.05
C ILE A 345 17.66 -4.11 34.73
N PHE A 346 18.15 -4.95 33.81
CA PHE A 346 17.48 -5.13 32.53
C PHE A 346 16.16 -5.90 32.63
N SER A 347 16.05 -6.87 33.56
CA SER A 347 14.78 -7.57 33.81
C SER A 347 13.73 -6.65 34.44
N THR A 348 14.10 -5.82 35.42
CA THR A 348 13.18 -4.80 35.97
C THR A 348 12.81 -3.74 34.94
N MET A 349 13.77 -3.29 34.12
CA MET A 349 13.51 -2.35 33.01
C MET A 349 12.60 -2.94 31.94
N LEU A 350 12.71 -4.24 31.65
CA LEU A 350 11.83 -4.96 30.73
C LEU A 350 10.39 -4.99 31.25
N VAL A 351 10.20 -5.38 32.52
CA VAL A 351 8.87 -5.41 33.17
C VAL A 351 8.25 -4.01 33.22
N PHE A 352 9.03 -2.99 33.58
CA PHE A 352 8.57 -1.60 33.61
C PHE A 352 8.17 -1.10 32.21
N SER A 353 8.99 -1.37 31.20
CA SER A 353 8.72 -0.97 29.82
C SER A 353 7.49 -1.69 29.25
N ALA A 354 7.31 -2.99 29.57
CA ALA A 354 6.12 -3.76 29.19
C ALA A 354 4.84 -3.19 29.85
N SER A 355 4.92 -2.86 31.14
CA SER A 355 3.79 -2.28 31.88
C SER A 355 3.39 -0.90 31.34
N LEU A 356 4.36 -0.03 31.08
CA LEU A 356 4.12 1.26 30.45
C LEU A 356 3.62 1.15 29.01
N LEU A 357 4.03 0.12 28.27
CA LEU A 357 3.53 -0.16 26.93
C LEU A 357 2.03 -0.47 26.96
N VAL A 358 1.58 -1.32 27.88
CA VAL A 358 0.15 -1.61 28.07
C VAL A 358 -0.64 -0.35 28.38
N PHE A 359 -0.15 0.48 29.32
CA PHE A 359 -0.78 1.76 29.65
C PHE A 359 -0.81 2.72 28.45
N SER A 360 0.30 2.81 27.70
CA SER A 360 0.42 3.68 26.51
C SER A 360 -0.51 3.25 25.37
N ILE A 361 -0.70 1.94 25.19
CA ILE A 361 -1.69 1.40 24.25
C ILE A 361 -3.11 1.75 24.72
N GLY A 362 -3.41 1.60 26.01
CA GLY A 362 -4.71 1.99 26.58
C GLY A 362 -5.00 3.49 26.39
N PHE A 363 -4.02 4.34 26.69
CA PHE A 363 -4.12 5.79 26.46
C PHE A 363 -4.32 6.13 24.98
N ARG A 364 -3.62 5.45 24.08
CA ARG A 364 -3.82 5.59 22.63
C ARG A 364 -5.25 5.25 22.22
N LYS A 365 -5.77 4.14 22.74
CA LYS A 365 -7.12 3.66 22.43
C LYS A 365 -8.16 4.67 22.88
N LYS A 366 -8.05 5.18 24.10
CA LYS A 366 -8.93 6.24 24.62
C LYS A 366 -8.91 7.50 23.75
N GLN A 367 -7.71 8.00 23.40
CA GLN A 367 -7.59 9.17 22.52
C GLN A 367 -8.20 8.95 21.12
N LEU A 368 -8.10 7.73 20.58
CA LEU A 368 -8.74 7.36 19.32
C LEU A 368 -10.27 7.35 19.44
N GLU A 369 -10.80 6.83 20.55
CA GLU A 369 -12.25 6.83 20.83
C GLU A 369 -12.78 8.26 20.94
N ASP A 370 -12.12 9.13 21.70
CA ASP A 370 -12.51 10.53 21.88
C ASP A 370 -12.54 11.29 20.54
N ILE A 371 -11.49 11.18 19.73
CA ILE A 371 -11.46 11.80 18.39
C ILE A 371 -12.51 11.18 17.48
N SER A 372 -12.69 9.86 17.52
CA SER A 372 -13.66 9.17 16.65
C SER A 372 -15.08 9.64 16.94
N GLN A 373 -15.44 9.82 18.21
CA GLN A 373 -16.73 10.40 18.59
C GLN A 373 -16.91 11.81 18.05
N ILE A 374 -15.92 12.70 18.24
CA ILE A 374 -15.97 14.08 17.72
C ILE A 374 -16.11 14.06 16.20
N LYS A 375 -15.35 13.20 15.50
CA LYS A 375 -15.44 13.04 14.04
C LYS A 375 -16.80 12.50 13.61
N LYS A 376 -17.37 11.55 14.32
CA LYS A 376 -18.70 10.98 14.00
C LYS A 376 -19.78 12.06 14.00
N TYR A 377 -19.74 12.98 14.97
CA TYR A 377 -20.66 14.12 15.01
C TYR A 377 -20.34 15.17 13.94
N ALA A 378 -19.08 15.58 13.82
CA ALA A 378 -18.66 16.62 12.86
C ALA A 378 -18.86 16.21 11.39
N LEU A 379 -18.72 14.92 11.08
CA LEU A 379 -18.79 14.36 9.73
C LEU A 379 -20.10 13.61 9.46
N TYR A 380 -21.07 13.65 10.38
CA TYR A 380 -22.30 12.87 10.30
C TYR A 380 -23.01 12.99 8.95
N GLU A 381 -23.18 14.23 8.46
CA GLU A 381 -23.85 14.52 7.19
C GLU A 381 -23.12 13.90 5.98
N LEU A 382 -21.78 13.94 5.98
CA LEU A 382 -20.97 13.33 4.94
C LEU A 382 -20.99 11.79 5.03
N LEU A 383 -20.83 11.23 6.22
CA LEU A 383 -20.85 9.77 6.42
C LEU A 383 -22.21 9.19 6.03
N SER A 384 -23.30 9.85 6.41
CA SER A 384 -24.66 9.41 6.08
C SER A 384 -24.93 9.47 4.57
N SER A 385 -24.57 10.57 3.90
CA SER A 385 -24.75 10.70 2.45
C SER A 385 -23.92 9.69 1.66
N VAL A 386 -22.67 9.45 2.07
CA VAL A 386 -21.80 8.45 1.44
C VAL A 386 -22.31 7.03 1.68
N LYS A 387 -22.77 6.69 2.89
CA LYS A 387 -23.34 5.37 3.18
C LYS A 387 -24.63 5.11 2.40
N ARG A 388 -25.46 6.16 2.22
CA ARG A 388 -26.65 6.08 1.37
C ARG A 388 -26.26 5.79 -0.07
N GLN A 389 -25.26 6.50 -0.61
CA GLN A 389 -24.74 6.22 -1.94
C GLN A 389 -24.18 4.80 -2.05
N GLU A 390 -23.37 4.35 -1.07
CA GLU A 390 -22.80 3.00 -1.04
C GLU A 390 -23.86 1.91 -1.09
N SER A 391 -24.95 2.07 -0.31
CA SER A 391 -26.07 1.11 -0.29
C SER A 391 -26.80 0.99 -1.63
N GLN A 392 -26.71 2.03 -2.47
CA GLN A 392 -27.33 2.08 -3.79
C GLN A 392 -26.32 1.83 -4.92
N LEU A 393 -25.05 1.54 -4.60
CA LEU A 393 -24.06 1.17 -5.61
C LEU A 393 -24.40 -0.20 -6.20
N ILE A 394 -24.87 -0.18 -7.44
CA ILE A 394 -24.96 -1.36 -8.27
C ILE A 394 -23.57 -1.59 -8.88
N GLU A 395 -23.13 -2.85 -9.00
CA GLU A 395 -21.80 -3.20 -9.54
C GLU A 395 -21.55 -2.59 -10.93
N TYR A 396 -22.63 -2.22 -11.64
CA TYR A 396 -22.54 -1.38 -12.83
C TYR A 396 -23.63 -0.31 -12.80
N PRO A 397 -23.34 0.94 -13.14
CA PRO A 397 -24.33 2.01 -13.15
C PRO A 397 -25.44 1.75 -14.19
N PRO A 398 -26.71 2.05 -13.87
CA PRO A 398 -27.83 1.93 -14.81
C PRO A 398 -27.87 3.12 -15.77
N ILE A 399 -27.10 3.04 -16.86
CA ILE A 399 -26.94 4.14 -17.84
C ILE A 399 -28.03 4.13 -18.90
N GLU A 400 -28.64 2.96 -19.10
CA GLU A 400 -29.75 2.75 -20.03
C GLU A 400 -31.09 3.26 -19.46
N ASP A 401 -31.16 3.51 -18.15
CA ASP A 401 -32.35 4.04 -17.46
C ASP A 401 -32.03 5.39 -16.78
N PRO A 402 -32.37 6.51 -17.44
CA PRO A 402 -32.11 7.85 -16.91
C PRO A 402 -32.85 8.13 -15.58
N SER A 403 -34.00 7.48 -15.34
CA SER A 403 -34.78 7.70 -14.13
C SER A 403 -34.09 7.09 -12.92
N ILE A 404 -33.61 5.84 -13.05
CA ILE A 404 -32.84 5.18 -11.99
C ILE A 404 -31.49 5.88 -11.81
N LEU A 405 -30.83 6.29 -12.90
CA LEU A 405 -29.57 7.03 -12.84
C LEU A 405 -29.71 8.31 -12.01
N TYR A 406 -30.79 9.06 -12.22
CA TYR A 406 -31.04 10.31 -11.50
C TYR A 406 -31.23 10.10 -10.00
N VAL A 407 -32.10 9.16 -9.62
CA VAL A 407 -32.47 8.92 -8.23
C VAL A 407 -31.33 8.27 -7.45
N SER A 408 -30.69 7.24 -8.02
CA SER A 408 -29.70 6.43 -7.32
C SER A 408 -28.29 7.00 -7.33
N TYR A 409 -27.94 7.85 -8.31
CA TYR A 409 -26.60 8.40 -8.44
C TYR A 409 -26.57 9.92 -8.45
N VAL A 410 -27.33 10.60 -9.31
CA VAL A 410 -27.19 12.05 -9.51
C VAL A 410 -27.56 12.83 -8.23
N LEU A 411 -28.71 12.55 -7.62
CA LEU A 411 -29.16 13.23 -6.40
C LEU A 411 -28.23 12.97 -5.21
N ASN A 412 -27.85 11.71 -5.01
CA ASN A 412 -26.95 11.33 -3.92
C ASN A 412 -25.54 11.90 -4.12
N ALA A 413 -25.00 11.88 -5.34
CA ALA A 413 -23.70 12.46 -5.64
C ALA A 413 -23.66 13.97 -5.36
N PHE A 414 -24.80 14.65 -5.56
CA PHE A 414 -24.93 16.06 -5.22
C PHE A 414 -24.89 16.29 -3.72
N GLU A 415 -25.62 15.50 -2.94
CA GLU A 415 -25.57 15.58 -1.48
C GLU A 415 -24.17 15.28 -0.96
N VAL A 416 -23.51 14.23 -1.46
CA VAL A 416 -22.12 13.91 -1.12
C VAL A 416 -21.19 15.09 -1.42
N LYS A 417 -21.29 15.70 -2.61
CA LYS A 417 -20.50 16.88 -2.99
C LYS A 417 -20.74 18.05 -2.03
N LYS A 418 -21.99 18.36 -1.71
CA LYS A 418 -22.36 19.44 -0.79
C LYS A 418 -21.78 19.19 0.61
N SER A 419 -21.90 17.97 1.12
CA SER A 419 -21.32 17.59 2.41
C SER A 419 -19.78 17.66 2.39
N CYS A 420 -19.12 17.27 1.30
CA CYS A 420 -17.67 17.43 1.13
C CYS A 420 -17.25 18.92 1.23
N ASN A 421 -17.96 19.82 0.56
CA ASN A 421 -17.68 21.26 0.61
C ASN A 421 -17.74 21.79 2.05
N LYS A 422 -18.81 21.43 2.77
CA LYS A 422 -19.02 21.84 4.17
C LYS A 422 -17.91 21.31 5.09
N VAL A 423 -17.55 20.03 4.94
CA VAL A 423 -16.50 19.39 5.75
C VAL A 423 -15.13 20.02 5.48
N LEU A 424 -14.79 20.28 4.22
CA LEU A 424 -13.51 20.91 3.87
C LEU A 424 -13.42 22.37 4.35
N ALA A 425 -14.55 23.08 4.45
CA ALA A 425 -14.57 24.45 4.95
C ALA A 425 -14.50 24.52 6.49
N ALA A 426 -15.29 23.69 7.19
CA ALA A 426 -15.47 23.80 8.64
C ALA A 426 -14.57 22.87 9.46
N TYR A 427 -14.20 21.71 8.92
CA TYR A 427 -13.59 20.62 9.68
C TYR A 427 -12.26 20.11 9.09
N SER A 428 -11.65 20.84 8.15
CA SER A 428 -10.36 20.45 7.54
C SER A 428 -9.24 20.22 8.55
N ASN A 429 -9.29 20.91 9.69
CA ASN A 429 -8.28 20.83 10.74
C ASN A 429 -8.49 19.60 11.66
N LEU A 430 -9.71 19.07 11.72
CA LEU A 430 -10.05 17.86 12.48
C LEU A 430 -9.63 16.59 11.71
N LEU A 431 -9.62 16.66 10.38
CA LEU A 431 -9.20 15.57 9.51
C LEU A 431 -7.69 15.38 9.52
N THR A 432 -7.25 14.13 9.49
CA THR A 432 -5.86 13.79 9.15
C THR A 432 -5.55 14.18 7.70
N THR A 433 -4.27 14.28 7.36
CA THR A 433 -3.85 14.61 5.99
C THR A 433 -4.46 13.67 4.94
N GLN A 434 -4.59 12.38 5.25
CA GLN A 434 -5.19 11.39 4.35
C GLN A 434 -6.70 11.51 4.23
N GLU A 435 -7.42 11.59 5.35
CA GLU A 435 -8.89 11.72 5.35
C GLU A 435 -9.34 12.95 4.55
N ARG A 436 -8.62 14.06 4.69
CA ARG A 436 -8.85 15.27 3.90
C ARG A 436 -8.58 15.07 2.42
N ASP A 437 -7.53 14.34 2.05
CA ASP A 437 -7.26 13.99 0.66
C ASP A 437 -8.38 13.11 0.09
N ALA A 438 -8.92 12.16 0.86
CA ALA A 438 -10.05 11.34 0.42
C ALA A 438 -11.34 12.14 0.25
N VAL A 439 -11.64 13.08 1.15
CA VAL A 439 -12.76 14.03 0.98
C VAL A 439 -12.55 14.89 -0.27
N LYS A 440 -11.33 15.38 -0.53
CA LYS A 440 -11.01 16.15 -1.74
C LYS A 440 -11.13 15.32 -3.02
N GLN A 441 -10.64 14.08 -3.02
CA GLN A 441 -10.76 13.18 -4.18
C GLN A 441 -12.23 12.87 -4.46
N LEU A 442 -13.02 12.58 -3.42
CA LEU A 442 -14.45 12.36 -3.56
C LEU A 442 -15.16 13.59 -4.14
N GLN A 443 -14.81 14.79 -3.67
CA GLN A 443 -15.29 16.05 -4.22
C GLN A 443 -14.89 16.25 -5.69
N LEU A 444 -13.63 15.94 -6.05
CA LEU A 444 -13.12 16.07 -7.42
C LEU A 444 -13.83 15.12 -8.38
N TYR A 445 -14.01 13.85 -8.02
CA TYR A 445 -14.72 12.89 -8.87
C TYR A 445 -16.20 13.23 -9.00
N ALA A 446 -16.85 13.69 -7.92
CA ALA A 446 -18.20 14.21 -8.01
C ALA A 446 -18.27 15.43 -8.96
N ASN A 447 -17.30 16.35 -8.88
CA ASN A 447 -17.23 17.50 -9.78
C ASN A 447 -17.01 17.10 -11.24
N SER A 448 -16.11 16.15 -11.52
CA SER A 448 -15.90 15.63 -12.88
C SER A 448 -17.19 15.02 -13.40
N PHE A 449 -17.83 14.15 -12.60
CA PHE A 449 -19.10 13.54 -12.97
C PHE A 449 -20.16 14.58 -13.36
N PHE A 450 -20.35 15.63 -12.55
CA PHE A 450 -21.31 16.71 -12.88
C PHE A 450 -20.90 17.54 -14.10
N SER A 451 -19.60 17.83 -14.25
CA SER A 451 -19.07 18.57 -15.40
C SER A 451 -19.30 17.80 -16.71
N ASP A 452 -19.00 16.49 -16.71
CA ASP A 452 -19.13 15.62 -17.88
C ASP A 452 -20.60 15.29 -18.19
N LEU A 453 -21.46 15.26 -17.17
CA LEU A 453 -22.92 15.19 -17.31
C LEU A 453 -23.52 16.50 -17.89
N GLY A 454 -22.78 17.61 -17.80
CA GLY A 454 -23.22 18.93 -18.29
C GLY A 454 -24.20 19.63 -17.36
N ILE A 455 -24.22 19.29 -16.06
CA ILE A 455 -25.09 19.90 -15.06
C ILE A 455 -24.24 20.68 -14.07
N HIS A 456 -24.47 21.99 -13.97
CA HIS A 456 -23.89 22.78 -12.89
C HIS A 456 -24.60 22.45 -11.58
N ALA A 457 -23.85 22.26 -10.51
CA ALA A 457 -24.39 21.75 -9.24
C ALA A 457 -25.46 22.66 -8.62
N ASP A 458 -25.46 23.95 -8.96
CA ASP A 458 -26.44 24.91 -8.47
C ASP A 458 -27.81 24.77 -9.17
N ASP A 459 -27.85 24.13 -10.35
CA ASP A 459 -29.06 23.94 -11.15
C ASP A 459 -29.78 22.61 -10.89
N ILE A 460 -29.21 21.70 -10.10
CA ILE A 460 -29.80 20.36 -9.84
C ILE A 460 -31.19 20.45 -9.22
N LYS A 461 -31.47 21.51 -8.44
CA LYS A 461 -32.79 21.76 -7.85
C LYS A 461 -33.88 22.07 -8.89
N GLN A 462 -33.50 22.41 -10.12
CA GLN A 462 -34.42 22.70 -11.23
C GLN A 462 -34.85 21.43 -11.98
N TYR A 463 -34.17 20.31 -11.76
CA TYR A 463 -34.49 19.04 -12.39
C TYR A 463 -35.41 18.20 -11.50
N ASN A 464 -36.37 17.52 -12.12
CA ASN A 464 -37.09 16.40 -11.55
C ASN A 464 -36.79 15.15 -12.41
N VAL A 465 -37.30 13.96 -12.02
CA VAL A 465 -37.01 12.70 -12.73
C VAL A 465 -37.33 12.79 -14.23
N VAL A 466 -38.42 13.48 -14.58
CA VAL A 466 -38.91 13.62 -15.95
C VAL A 466 -38.03 14.59 -16.74
N SER A 467 -37.78 15.80 -16.23
CA SER A 467 -36.98 16.80 -16.91
C SER A 467 -35.51 16.40 -17.03
N PHE A 468 -34.98 15.64 -16.07
CA PHE A 468 -33.66 15.04 -16.19
C PHE A 468 -33.61 13.98 -17.29
N SER A 469 -34.63 13.12 -17.39
CA SER A 469 -34.69 12.07 -18.41
C SER A 469 -34.77 12.68 -19.82
N GLU A 470 -35.52 13.76 -20.00
CA GLU A 470 -35.57 14.52 -21.25
C GLU A 470 -34.21 15.12 -21.62
N PHE A 471 -33.58 15.84 -20.69
CA PHE A 471 -32.24 16.40 -20.86
C PHE A 471 -31.20 15.32 -21.20
N TYR A 472 -31.22 14.21 -20.48
CA TYR A 472 -30.28 13.12 -20.67
C TYR A 472 -30.44 12.48 -22.06
N ASN A 473 -31.68 12.19 -22.46
CA ASN A 473 -31.97 11.61 -23.76
C ASN A 473 -31.60 12.55 -24.92
N GLU A 474 -31.77 13.87 -24.75
CA GLU A 474 -31.34 14.87 -25.72
C GLU A 474 -29.81 14.91 -25.87
N LYS A 475 -29.07 14.86 -24.75
CA LYS A 475 -27.60 14.77 -24.74
C LYS A 475 -27.09 13.49 -25.39
N VAL A 476 -27.76 12.36 -25.14
CA VAL A 476 -27.43 11.10 -25.81
C VAL A 476 -27.66 11.20 -27.32
N ARG A 477 -28.76 11.81 -27.79
CA ARG A 477 -29.03 11.97 -29.23
C ARG A 477 -28.05 12.88 -29.95
N THR A 478 -27.56 13.93 -29.28
CA THR A 478 -26.67 14.95 -29.87
C THR A 478 -25.19 14.60 -29.81
N ALA A 479 -24.81 13.58 -29.03
CA ALA A 479 -23.42 13.19 -28.85
C ALA A 479 -22.84 12.40 -30.04
N PRO A 480 -21.55 12.63 -30.41
CA PRO A 480 -20.89 11.88 -31.47
C PRO A 480 -20.79 10.39 -31.13
N GLN A 481 -21.07 9.54 -32.11
CA GLN A 481 -20.95 8.09 -32.02
C GLN A 481 -19.74 7.60 -32.79
N ASN A 482 -18.99 6.65 -32.22
CA ASN A 482 -17.92 5.95 -32.91
C ASN A 482 -18.14 4.44 -32.74
N GLU A 483 -18.22 3.69 -33.84
CA GLU A 483 -18.36 2.22 -33.85
C GLU A 483 -19.39 1.67 -32.82
N LYS A 484 -20.59 2.27 -32.78
CA LYS A 484 -21.72 1.95 -31.86
C LYS A 484 -21.57 2.38 -30.39
N ILE A 485 -20.50 3.06 -30.00
CA ILE A 485 -20.34 3.64 -28.67
C ILE A 485 -20.70 5.12 -28.73
N ASN A 486 -21.65 5.53 -27.89
CA ASN A 486 -21.97 6.94 -27.70
C ASN A 486 -20.94 7.58 -26.76
N ASN A 487 -20.23 8.61 -27.23
CA ASN A 487 -19.15 9.22 -26.45
C ASN A 487 -19.63 9.83 -25.12
N PHE A 488 -20.86 10.35 -25.08
CA PHE A 488 -21.43 10.91 -23.85
C PHE A 488 -21.73 9.80 -22.83
N THR A 489 -22.44 8.74 -23.22
CA THR A 489 -22.76 7.65 -22.29
C THR A 489 -21.51 6.94 -21.80
N TYR A 490 -20.50 6.75 -22.65
CA TYR A 490 -19.21 6.18 -22.27
C TYR A 490 -18.46 7.05 -21.26
N THR A 491 -18.45 8.37 -21.47
CA THR A 491 -17.79 9.32 -20.56
C THR A 491 -18.49 9.33 -19.20
N VAL A 492 -19.83 9.46 -19.19
CA VAL A 492 -20.65 9.39 -17.98
C VAL A 492 -20.44 8.06 -17.25
N GLN A 493 -20.39 6.93 -17.96
CA GLN A 493 -20.11 5.61 -17.39
C GLN A 493 -18.76 5.55 -16.69
N ARG A 494 -17.73 6.02 -17.38
CA ARG A 494 -16.36 6.01 -16.89
C ARG A 494 -16.24 6.82 -15.61
N ASP A 495 -16.87 8.00 -15.56
CA ASP A 495 -16.74 8.91 -14.43
C ASP A 495 -17.64 8.49 -13.25
N LEU A 496 -18.79 7.86 -13.52
CA LEU A 496 -19.58 7.13 -12.51
C LEU A 496 -18.82 5.96 -11.89
N ASN A 497 -18.10 5.17 -12.69
CA ASN A 497 -17.30 4.05 -12.19
C ASN A 497 -16.19 4.55 -11.27
N LYS A 498 -15.45 5.58 -11.66
CA LYS A 498 -14.43 6.21 -10.80
C LYS A 498 -15.03 6.78 -9.51
N TYR A 499 -16.16 7.46 -9.60
CA TYR A 499 -16.87 7.99 -8.43
C TYR A 499 -17.31 6.86 -7.48
N SER A 500 -17.87 5.78 -8.03
CA SER A 500 -18.33 4.61 -7.27
C SER A 500 -17.18 3.88 -6.58
N GLU A 501 -16.04 3.74 -7.26
CA GLU A 501 -14.81 3.19 -6.68
C GLU A 501 -14.31 4.09 -5.54
N GLN A 502 -14.34 5.41 -5.74
CA GLN A 502 -13.94 6.37 -4.70
C GLN A 502 -14.88 6.34 -3.47
N ILE A 503 -16.18 6.11 -3.65
CA ILE A 503 -17.12 5.91 -2.53
C ILE A 503 -16.71 4.69 -1.70
N LYS A 504 -16.41 3.56 -2.34
CA LYS A 504 -15.94 2.35 -1.64
C LYS A 504 -14.61 2.58 -0.90
N LEU A 505 -13.68 3.28 -1.54
CA LEU A 505 -12.40 3.66 -0.91
C LEU A 505 -12.63 4.55 0.32
N PHE A 506 -13.51 5.55 0.20
CA PHE A 506 -13.87 6.42 1.31
C PHE A 506 -14.50 5.65 2.48
N CYS A 507 -15.44 4.74 2.20
CA CYS A 507 -16.05 3.91 3.25
C CYS A 507 -15.02 3.03 3.98
N ASN A 508 -14.05 2.49 3.27
CA ASN A 508 -12.95 1.74 3.88
C ASN A 508 -12.04 2.62 4.75
N GLU A 509 -11.75 3.84 4.32
CA GLU A 509 -10.93 4.77 5.09
C GLU A 509 -11.62 5.26 6.38
N PHE A 510 -12.93 5.53 6.32
CA PHE A 510 -13.75 6.01 7.43
C PHE A 510 -14.46 4.88 8.20
N LYS A 511 -14.08 3.62 8.00
CA LYS A 511 -14.71 2.45 8.63
C LYS A 511 -14.81 2.55 10.17
N GLN A 512 -13.87 3.24 10.81
CA GLN A 512 -13.83 3.45 12.27
C GLN A 512 -14.81 4.52 12.78
N CYS A 513 -15.35 5.36 11.88
CA CYS A 513 -16.27 6.45 12.21
C CYS A 513 -17.75 6.08 11.99
N TYR A 514 -18.04 4.94 11.36
CA TYR A 514 -19.40 4.44 11.13
C TYR A 514 -20.02 3.83 12.40
#